data_AF-A0A8T3TR37-F1
#
_entry.id   AF-A0A8T3TR37-F1
#
_cell.length_a   1.000
_cell.length_b   1.000
_cell.length_c   1.000
_cell.angle_alpha   90.00
_cell.angle_beta   90.00
_cell.angle_gamma   90.00
#
_symmetry.space_group_name_H-M   'P 1'
#
loop_
_entity.id
_entity.type
_entity.pdbx_description
1 polymer ?
#
loop_
_entity_poly.entity_id
_entity_poly.type
_entity_poly.pdbx_seq_one_letter_code
_entity_poly.pdbx_strand_id
1 'polypeptide(L)'
;RRTGPAFVTARVTIELARKQRDTLLVLTGDAYADGLLAGTAPVLGSMLRRLTDRQREVARLGLLDGLRQSEIADRLEVARATVSVAERRADVRSLERLLAAVRRIWSEGLMRRDGAR
;
A
#
# COMPACT_ATOMS: atom_id res chain seq x y z
N ARG A 1 6.04 -27.71 8.54
CA ARG A 1 7.27 -27.32 7.79
C ARG A 1 6.86 -26.64 6.49
N ARG A 2 7.19 -25.37 6.27
CA ARG A 2 6.96 -24.66 4.99
C ARG A 2 8.31 -24.64 4.25
N THR A 3 8.48 -25.48 3.23
CA THR A 3 9.79 -25.70 2.56
C THR A 3 9.70 -25.75 1.03
N GLY A 4 8.59 -25.26 0.45
CA GLY A 4 8.41 -25.24 -1.00
C GLY A 4 9.17 -24.09 -1.70
N PRO A 5 9.32 -24.14 -3.04
CA PRO A 5 10.00 -23.11 -3.83
C PRO A 5 9.47 -21.69 -3.59
N ALA A 6 8.14 -21.54 -3.49
CA ALA A 6 7.50 -20.26 -3.17
C ALA A 6 7.90 -19.71 -1.78
N PHE A 7 8.13 -20.59 -0.80
CA PHE A 7 8.60 -20.20 0.54
C PHE A 7 10.05 -19.72 0.52
N VAL A 8 10.91 -20.39 -0.26
CA VAL A 8 12.31 -19.98 -0.42
C VAL A 8 12.40 -18.63 -1.12
N THR A 9 11.66 -18.44 -2.22
CA THR A 9 11.59 -17.14 -2.92
C THR A 9 11.10 -16.04 -1.99
N ALA A 10 9.98 -16.25 -1.29
CA ALA A 10 9.46 -15.26 -0.34
C ALA A 10 10.49 -14.90 0.74
N ARG A 11 11.23 -15.89 1.28
CA ARG A 11 12.25 -15.65 2.30
C ARG A 11 13.44 -14.84 1.78
N VAL A 12 13.91 -15.14 0.57
CA VAL A 12 14.98 -14.37 -0.08
C VAL A 12 14.53 -12.94 -0.35
N THR A 13 13.31 -12.74 -0.84
CA THR A 13 12.76 -11.39 -1.08
C THR A 13 12.64 -10.60 0.22
N ILE A 14 12.13 -11.21 1.30
CA ILE A 14 12.06 -10.55 2.62
C ILE A 14 13.44 -10.11 3.10
N GLU A 15 14.46 -10.95 2.95
CA GLU A 15 15.83 -10.59 3.33
C GLU A 15 16.40 -9.45 2.46
N LEU A 16 16.07 -9.40 1.17
CA LEU A 16 16.45 -8.28 0.30
C LEU A 16 15.77 -6.96 0.71
N ALA A 17 14.47 -6.97 1.03
CA ALA A 17 13.80 -5.77 1.54
C ALA A 17 14.30 -5.33 2.90
N ARG A 18 14.60 -6.27 3.81
CA ARG A 18 15.21 -5.93 5.10
C ARG A 18 16.54 -5.19 4.90
N LYS A 19 17.35 -5.61 3.92
CA LYS A 19 18.59 -4.92 3.55
C LYS A 19 18.36 -3.54 2.95
N GLN A 20 17.34 -3.38 2.10
CA GLN A 20 17.00 -2.10 1.47
C GLN A 20 16.18 -1.17 2.39
N ARG A 21 15.77 -1.65 3.57
CA ARG A 21 14.82 -0.97 4.48
C ARG A 21 13.48 -0.63 3.80
N ASP A 22 13.12 -1.42 2.79
CA ASP A 22 11.84 -1.32 2.14
C ASP A 22 10.78 -1.91 3.06
N THR A 23 9.78 -1.10 3.40
CA THR A 23 8.73 -1.52 4.34
C THR A 23 7.57 -2.21 3.68
N LEU A 24 7.54 -2.21 2.34
CA LEU A 24 6.46 -2.80 1.59
C LEU A 24 7.03 -3.52 0.38
N LEU A 25 6.86 -4.83 0.37
CA LEU A 25 7.12 -5.71 -0.75
C LEU A 25 5.80 -6.27 -1.26
N VAL A 26 5.64 -6.27 -2.58
CA VAL A 26 4.50 -6.90 -3.25
C VAL A 26 5.06 -7.76 -4.37
N LEU A 27 4.68 -9.04 -4.39
CA LEU A 27 5.06 -9.99 -5.43
C LEU A 27 3.80 -10.60 -6.05
N THR A 28 3.81 -10.71 -7.37
CA THR A 28 2.79 -11.37 -8.19
C THR A 28 3.30 -12.69 -8.74
N GLY A 29 4.62 -12.83 -8.95
CA GLY A 29 5.24 -13.96 -9.63
C GLY A 29 5.38 -13.75 -11.14
N ASP A 30 4.90 -12.63 -11.68
CA ASP A 30 5.20 -12.15 -13.03
C ASP A 30 6.40 -11.20 -12.98
N ALA A 31 7.46 -11.50 -13.73
CA ALA A 31 8.72 -10.75 -13.64
C ALA A 31 8.58 -9.27 -14.04
N TYR A 32 7.69 -8.97 -14.98
CA TYR A 32 7.45 -7.60 -15.44
C TYR A 32 6.71 -6.78 -14.37
N ALA A 33 5.59 -7.30 -13.86
CA ALA A 33 4.85 -6.66 -12.78
C ALA A 33 5.68 -6.54 -11.49
N ASP A 34 6.45 -7.57 -11.14
CA ASP A 34 7.31 -7.55 -9.96
C ASP A 34 8.42 -6.48 -10.08
N GLY A 35 8.96 -6.25 -11.29
CA GLY A 35 9.89 -5.15 -11.55
C GLY A 35 9.28 -3.77 -11.33
N LEU A 36 8.03 -3.56 -11.77
CA LEU A 36 7.30 -2.31 -11.53
C LEU A 36 6.93 -2.12 -10.04
N LEU A 37 6.53 -3.19 -9.36
CA LEU A 37 6.20 -3.18 -7.94
C LEU A 37 7.43 -2.91 -7.07
N ALA A 38 8.60 -3.42 -7.45
CA ALA A 38 9.85 -3.13 -6.76
C ALA A 38 10.17 -1.63 -6.72
N GLY A 39 9.82 -0.87 -7.77
CA GLY A 39 10.00 0.59 -7.78
C GLY A 39 8.90 1.38 -7.06
N THR A 40 7.68 0.85 -6.98
CA THR A 40 6.49 1.62 -6.54
C THR A 40 6.04 1.29 -5.11
N ALA A 41 6.11 0.03 -4.70
CA ALA A 41 5.69 -0.40 -3.37
C ALA A 41 6.52 0.25 -2.23
N PRO A 42 7.86 0.40 -2.34
CA PRO A 42 8.63 1.09 -1.33
C PRO A 42 8.25 2.55 -1.13
N VAL A 43 7.86 3.24 -2.21
CA VAL A 43 7.39 4.64 -2.16
C VAL A 43 6.10 4.72 -1.33
N LEU A 44 5.14 3.84 -1.59
CA LEU A 44 3.90 3.76 -0.81
C LEU A 44 4.20 3.47 0.66
N GLY A 45 5.08 2.51 0.93
CA GLY A 45 5.52 2.20 2.28
C GLY A 45 6.17 3.40 2.99
N SER A 46 6.98 4.19 2.28
CA SER A 46 7.64 5.39 2.80
C SER A 46 6.64 6.49 3.16
N MET A 47 5.64 6.73 2.31
CA MET A 47 4.57 7.68 2.59
C MET A 47 3.76 7.25 3.82
N LEU A 48 3.37 5.97 3.91
CA LEU A 48 2.62 5.42 5.05
C LEU A 48 3.40 5.49 6.38
N ARG A 49 4.74 5.38 6.33
CA ARG A 49 5.61 5.52 7.50
C ARG A 49 5.68 6.93 8.05
N ARG A 50 5.52 7.94 7.20
CA ARG A 50 5.59 9.35 7.60
C ARG A 50 4.28 9.86 8.20
N LEU A 51 3.20 9.10 8.09
CA LEU A 51 1.93 9.44 8.69
C LEU A 51 2.01 9.32 10.21
N THR A 52 1.46 10.31 10.91
CA THR A 52 1.14 10.18 12.33
C THR A 52 0.00 9.19 12.53
N ASP A 53 -0.19 8.71 13.75
CA ASP A 53 -1.29 7.76 14.06
C ASP A 53 -2.66 8.32 13.65
N ARG A 54 -2.89 9.61 13.93
CA ARG A 54 -4.14 10.27 13.55
C ARG A 54 -4.33 10.39 12.04
N GLN A 55 -3.27 10.70 11.31
CA GLN A 55 -3.30 10.75 9.85
C GLN A 55 -3.55 9.38 9.24
N ARG A 56 -2.93 8.33 9.82
CA ARG A 56 -3.13 6.95 9.40
C ARG A 56 -4.57 6.50 9.61
N GLU A 57 -5.17 6.87 10.75
CA GLU A 57 -6.57 6.57 11.04
C GLU A 57 -7.51 7.21 10.02
N VAL A 58 -7.36 8.51 9.75
CA VAL A 58 -8.13 9.23 8.73
C VAL A 58 -7.94 8.62 7.34
N ALA A 59 -6.68 8.38 6.94
CA ALA A 59 -6.37 7.77 5.65
C ALA A 59 -6.95 6.35 5.52
N ARG A 60 -6.97 5.55 6.61
CA ARG A 60 -7.58 4.22 6.62
C ARG A 60 -9.09 4.29 6.34
N LEU A 61 -9.79 5.17 7.05
CA LEU A 61 -11.24 5.35 6.89
C LEU A 61 -11.62 5.84 5.49
N GLY A 62 -10.83 6.76 4.91
CA GLY A 62 -11.08 7.24 3.56
C GLY A 62 -10.71 6.23 2.47
N LEU A 63 -9.51 5.65 2.54
CA LEU A 63 -8.95 4.84 1.45
C LEU A 63 -9.38 3.37 1.47
N LEU A 64 -9.61 2.80 2.65
CA LEU A 64 -9.99 1.39 2.79
C LEU A 64 -11.49 1.23 3.03
N ASP A 65 -12.05 2.08 3.91
CA ASP A 65 -13.46 1.98 4.30
C ASP A 65 -14.37 2.85 3.40
N GLY A 66 -13.80 3.71 2.54
CA GLY A 66 -14.53 4.50 1.54
C GLY A 66 -15.38 5.64 2.12
N LEU A 67 -15.12 6.04 3.37
CA LEU A 67 -15.92 7.05 4.05
C LEU A 67 -15.64 8.46 3.53
N ARG A 68 -16.69 9.28 3.48
CA ARG A 68 -16.61 10.72 3.22
C ARG A 68 -16.08 11.44 4.45
N GLN A 69 -15.49 12.63 4.25
CA GLN A 69 -14.97 13.46 5.35
C GLN A 69 -15.96 13.70 6.51
N SER A 70 -17.26 13.84 6.22
CA SER A 70 -18.28 14.01 7.26
C SER A 70 -18.46 12.74 8.09
N GLU A 71 -18.52 11.58 7.44
CA GLU A 71 -18.67 10.28 8.11
C GLU A 71 -17.41 9.94 8.93
N ILE A 72 -16.23 10.32 8.43
CA ILE A 72 -14.97 10.23 9.19
C ILE A 72 -15.02 11.14 10.41
N ALA A 73 -15.51 12.37 10.26
CA ALA A 73 -15.63 13.35 11.34
C ALA A 73 -16.57 12.84 12.44
N ASP A 74 -17.73 12.32 12.05
CA ASP A 74 -18.72 11.72 12.95
C ASP A 74 -18.13 10.49 13.68
N ARG A 75 -17.48 9.58 12.93
CA ARG A 75 -16.89 8.36 13.50
C ARG A 75 -15.74 8.65 14.47
N LEU A 76 -15.02 9.74 14.24
CA LEU A 76 -13.87 10.12 15.05
C LEU A 76 -14.20 11.21 16.08
N GLU A 77 -15.47 11.59 16.21
CA GLU A 77 -15.99 12.62 17.12
C GLU A 77 -15.20 13.94 17.06
N VAL A 78 -14.87 14.39 15.84
CA VAL A 78 -14.13 15.64 15.61
C VAL A 78 -14.82 16.54 14.59
N ALA A 79 -14.43 17.81 14.56
CA ALA A 79 -14.86 18.72 13.51
C ALA A 79 -14.37 18.26 12.12
N ARG A 80 -15.21 18.44 11.10
CA ARG A 80 -14.85 18.17 9.69
C ARG A 80 -13.57 18.89 9.23
N ALA A 81 -13.33 20.10 9.73
CA ALA A 81 -12.10 20.86 9.43
C ALA A 81 -10.83 20.11 9.89
N THR A 82 -10.89 19.41 11.02
CA THR A 82 -9.78 18.59 11.53
C THR A 82 -9.47 17.44 10.57
N VAL A 83 -10.50 16.78 10.02
CA VAL A 83 -10.33 15.72 9.00
C VAL A 83 -9.70 16.28 7.74
N SER A 84 -10.22 17.40 7.23
CA SER A 84 -9.67 18.07 6.04
C SER A 84 -8.19 18.44 6.19
N VAL A 85 -7.79 18.96 7.36
CA VAL A 85 -6.38 19.28 7.66
C VAL A 85 -5.53 18.01 7.74
N ALA A 86 -6.04 16.95 8.38
CA ALA A 86 -5.34 15.67 8.47
C ALA A 86 -5.11 15.06 7.08
N GLU A 87 -6.14 15.03 6.21
CA GLU A 87 -6.02 14.53 4.84
C GLU A 87 -5.00 15.31 4.01
N ARG A 88 -5.02 16.65 4.12
CA ARG A 88 -4.05 17.51 3.42
C ARG A 88 -2.63 17.24 3.90
N ARG A 89 -2.40 17.17 5.21
CA ARG A 89 -1.06 16.95 5.78
C ARG A 89 -0.52 15.54 5.51
N ALA A 90 -1.41 14.57 5.36
CA ALA A 90 -1.08 13.20 5.01
C ALA A 90 -0.89 12.99 3.49
N ASP A 91 -1.19 14.01 2.68
CA ASP A 91 -1.26 13.91 1.22
C ASP A 91 -2.07 12.68 0.76
N VAL A 92 -3.29 12.53 1.32
CA VAL A 92 -4.17 11.38 1.08
C VAL A 92 -4.45 11.18 -0.40
N ARG A 93 -4.50 12.26 -1.19
CA ARG A 93 -4.73 12.18 -2.63
C ARG A 93 -3.57 11.51 -3.38
N SER A 94 -2.33 11.83 -3.03
CA SER A 94 -1.17 11.15 -3.63
C SER A 94 -1.09 9.70 -3.18
N LEU A 95 -1.40 9.42 -1.90
CA LEU A 95 -1.51 8.05 -1.38
C LEU A 95 -2.57 7.25 -2.15
N GLU A 96 -3.74 7.82 -2.39
CA GLU A 96 -4.83 7.19 -3.14
C GLU A 96 -4.39 6.83 -4.56
N ARG A 97 -3.77 7.78 -5.27
CA ARG A 97 -3.29 7.56 -6.65
C ARG A 97 -2.22 6.49 -6.72
N LEU A 98 -1.25 6.52 -5.80
CA LEU A 98 -0.18 5.52 -5.75
C LEU A 98 -0.73 4.14 -5.38
N LEU A 99 -1.65 4.07 -4.41
CA LEU A 99 -2.34 2.84 -4.05
C LEU A 99 -3.10 2.26 -5.24
N ALA A 100 -3.82 3.10 -6.00
CA ALA A 100 -4.53 2.67 -7.21
C ALA A 100 -3.57 2.12 -8.27
N ALA A 101 -2.42 2.77 -8.48
CA ALA A 101 -1.39 2.30 -9.40
C ALA A 101 -0.80 0.94 -8.96
N VAL A 102 -0.44 0.80 -7.67
CA VAL A 102 0.07 -0.45 -7.11
C VAL A 102 -0.97 -1.58 -7.24
N ARG A 103 -2.25 -1.31 -6.93
CA ARG A 103 -3.34 -2.29 -7.08
C ARG A 103 -3.51 -2.72 -8.54
N ARG A 104 -3.39 -1.79 -9.48
CA ARG A 104 -3.47 -2.06 -10.90
C ARG A 104 -2.33 -2.97 -11.36
N ILE A 105 -1.08 -2.61 -11.06
CA ILE A 105 0.10 -3.42 -11.44
C ILE A 105 -0.01 -4.81 -10.83
N TRP A 106 -0.40 -4.90 -9.56
CA TRP A 106 -0.59 -6.17 -8.88
C TRP A 106 -1.65 -7.03 -9.57
N SER A 107 -2.81 -6.46 -9.88
CA SER A 107 -3.89 -7.17 -10.60
C SER A 107 -3.44 -7.65 -11.98
N GLU A 108 -2.75 -6.80 -12.75
CA GLU A 108 -2.23 -7.16 -14.07
C GLU A 108 -1.18 -8.28 -13.99
N GLY A 109 -0.30 -8.24 -12.99
CA GLY A 109 0.70 -9.30 -12.76
C GLY A 109 0.06 -10.64 -12.38
N LEU A 110 -0.99 -10.65 -11.55
CA LEU A 110 -1.74 -11.86 -11.24
C LEU A 110 -2.40 -12.45 -12.49
N MET A 111 -3.04 -11.62 -13.32
CA MET A 111 -3.66 -12.07 -14.58
C MET A 111 -2.63 -12.67 -15.55
N ARG A 112 -1.45 -12.04 -15.69
CA ARG A 112 -0.37 -12.54 -16.56
C ARG A 112 0.18 -13.87 -16.09
N ARG A 113 0.41 -14.01 -14.79
CA ARG A 113 0.87 -15.28 -14.20
C ARG A 113 -0.11 -16.40 -14.46
N ASP A 114 -1.41 -16.13 -14.31
CA ASP A 114 -2.45 -17.15 -14.42
C ASP A 114 -2.74 -17.51 -15.90
N GLY A 115 -2.53 -16.58 -16.84
CA GLY A 115 -2.59 -16.85 -18.29
C GLY A 115 -1.32 -17.43 -18.91
N ALA A 116 -0.19 -17.45 -18.17
CA ALA A 116 1.06 -18.09 -18.59
C ALA A 116 1.19 -19.56 -18.12
N ARG A 117 0.16 -20.10 -17.46
CA ARG A 117 0.02 -21.51 -17.08
C ARG A 117 -0.84 -22.25 -18.08
#